data_AF-A0A964XXB4-F1
#
_entry.id   AF-A0A964XXB4-F1
#
_cell.length_a   1.000
_cell.length_b   1.000
_cell.length_c   1.000
_cell.angle_alpha   90.00
_cell.angle_beta   90.00
_cell.angle_gamma   90.00
#
_symmetry.space_group_name_H-M   'P 1'
#
loop_
_entity.id
_entity.type
_entity.pdbx_description
1 polymer ?
#
loop_
_entity_poly.entity_id
_entity_poly.type
_entity_poly.pdbx_seq_one_letter_code
_entity_poly.pdbx_strand_id
1 'polypeptide(L)'
;MKCIVLVVSLLSFLPLLARADASHCYSIQNQDRKNYCLATARSDKSHCYSIQGEDAKNFCLAQQDNNKSYCYSIREQDAKNMCLAELDNNKSYCYSVRDDDSKNMCLAQRDRNRSYCYSIRSQDMKNQCLGAVR
;
A
#
# COMPACT_ATOMS: atom_id res chain seq x y z
N MET A 1 -7.08 -58.85 -19.34
CA MET A 1 -6.00 -58.10 -20.02
C MET A 1 -5.90 -56.75 -19.30
N LYS A 2 -4.97 -56.63 -18.33
CA LYS A 2 -3.80 -55.69 -18.34
C LYS A 2 -4.24 -54.27 -18.76
N CYS A 3 -4.17 -53.25 -17.91
CA CYS A 3 -2.89 -52.71 -17.44
C CYS A 3 -2.96 -52.10 -16.02
N ILE A 4 -1.99 -52.55 -15.23
CA ILE A 4 -1.39 -51.85 -14.09
C ILE A 4 -0.55 -50.70 -14.65
N VAL A 5 -0.77 -49.48 -14.15
CA VAL A 5 0.25 -48.40 -14.04
C VAL A 5 -0.10 -47.68 -12.73
N LEU A 6 0.49 -48.09 -11.60
CA LEU A 6 1.70 -47.51 -11.00
C LEU A 6 1.66 -45.98 -10.90
N VAL A 7 1.47 -45.52 -9.65
CA VAL A 7 2.30 -44.51 -8.96
C VAL A 7 2.67 -43.29 -9.80
N VAL A 8 2.23 -42.11 -9.36
CA VAL A 8 3.12 -40.99 -9.01
C VAL A 8 2.26 -39.77 -8.68
N SER A 9 2.63 -39.13 -7.56
CA SER A 9 2.28 -37.77 -7.15
C SER A 9 1.05 -37.57 -6.27
N LEU A 10 1.25 -37.73 -4.96
CA LEU A 10 0.92 -36.62 -4.05
C LEU A 10 1.67 -35.36 -4.56
N LEU A 11 1.10 -34.66 -5.54
CA LEU A 11 1.49 -33.30 -5.86
C LEU A 11 0.94 -32.44 -4.73
N SER A 12 1.80 -32.26 -3.72
CA SER A 12 1.95 -31.03 -2.95
C SER A 12 0.90 -29.98 -3.28
N PHE A 13 -0.11 -29.85 -2.40
CA PHE A 13 -0.85 -28.60 -2.21
C PHE A 13 0.15 -27.55 -1.72
N LEU A 14 0.97 -27.04 -2.64
CA LEU A 14 1.67 -25.78 -2.46
C LEU A 14 0.56 -24.72 -2.47
N PRO A 15 0.36 -23.98 -1.38
CA PRO A 15 -0.52 -22.83 -1.44
C PRO A 15 0.06 -21.90 -2.51
N LEU A 16 -0.69 -21.70 -3.60
CA LEU A 16 -0.41 -20.61 -4.52
C LEU A 16 -0.51 -19.32 -3.68
N LEU A 17 0.64 -18.84 -3.22
CA LEU A 17 0.77 -17.47 -2.78
C LEU A 17 0.46 -16.63 -4.01
N ALA A 18 -0.77 -16.10 -4.06
CA ALA A 18 -1.22 -15.15 -5.06
C ALA A 18 -0.32 -13.91 -4.96
N ARG A 19 0.79 -13.92 -5.69
CA ARG A 19 1.62 -12.73 -5.89
C ARG A 19 0.75 -11.73 -6.64
N ALA A 20 0.51 -10.57 -6.04
CA ALA A 20 -0.11 -9.45 -6.74
C ALA A 20 0.66 -9.23 -8.04
N ASP A 21 -0.04 -9.20 -9.17
CA ASP A 21 0.58 -9.04 -10.48
C ASP A 21 1.27 -7.67 -10.54
N ALA A 22 2.59 -7.62 -10.35
CA ALA A 22 3.37 -6.39 -10.36
C ALA A 22 3.55 -5.78 -11.77
N SER A 23 3.04 -6.42 -12.83
CA SER A 23 3.20 -5.96 -14.22
C SER A 23 2.59 -4.57 -14.43
N HIS A 24 1.45 -4.27 -13.78
CA HIS A 24 0.79 -2.97 -13.87
C HIS A 24 1.64 -1.82 -13.31
N CYS A 25 2.58 -2.09 -12.40
CA CYS A 25 3.48 -1.05 -11.91
C CYS A 25 4.40 -0.51 -13.02
N TYR A 26 4.73 -1.33 -14.04
CA TYR A 26 5.64 -0.92 -15.12
C TYR A 26 5.03 0.09 -16.10
N SER A 27 3.70 0.20 -16.17
CA SER A 27 3.03 1.22 -16.99
C SER A 27 2.95 2.58 -16.31
N ILE A 28 3.38 2.70 -15.04
CA ILE A 28 3.42 3.98 -14.32
C ILE A 28 4.59 4.82 -14.87
N GLN A 29 4.28 5.98 -15.45
CA GLN A 29 5.27 6.88 -16.05
C GLN A 29 6.16 7.57 -15.00
N ASN A 30 5.59 7.96 -13.86
CA ASN A 30 6.35 8.58 -12.78
C ASN A 30 7.23 7.52 -12.08
N GLN A 31 8.55 7.72 -12.11
CA GLN A 31 9.51 6.72 -11.65
C GLN A 31 9.39 6.43 -10.15
N ASP A 32 9.15 7.45 -9.32
CA ASP A 32 8.99 7.29 -7.87
C ASP A 32 7.72 6.50 -7.54
N ARG A 33 6.59 6.82 -8.20
CA ARG A 33 5.34 6.05 -8.05
C ARG A 33 5.46 4.62 -8.55
N LYS A 34 6.20 4.40 -9.64
CA LYS A 34 6.51 3.06 -10.15
C LYS A 34 7.32 2.26 -9.12
N ASN A 35 8.39 2.85 -8.59
CA ASN A 35 9.25 2.22 -7.59
C ASN A 35 8.48 1.92 -6.30
N TYR A 36 7.64 2.85 -5.83
CA TYR A 36 6.74 2.60 -4.70
C TYR A 36 5.82 1.41 -4.96
N CYS A 37 5.12 1.40 -6.11
CA CYS A 37 4.23 0.30 -6.51
C CYS A 37 4.96 -1.04 -6.54
N LEU A 38 6.15 -1.08 -7.14
CA LEU A 38 6.98 -2.30 -7.19
C LEU A 38 7.41 -2.76 -5.80
N ALA A 39 7.79 -1.83 -4.91
CA ALA A 39 8.15 -2.14 -3.54
C ALA A 39 6.99 -2.84 -2.82
N THR A 40 5.78 -2.26 -2.89
CA THR A 40 4.59 -2.82 -2.26
C THR A 40 4.15 -4.15 -2.90
N ALA A 41 4.06 -4.21 -4.23
CA ALA A 41 3.55 -5.40 -4.94
C ALA A 41 4.48 -6.61 -4.83
N ARG A 42 5.79 -6.40 -4.72
CA ARG A 42 6.80 -7.46 -4.60
C ARG A 42 7.27 -7.71 -3.18
N SER A 43 6.88 -6.86 -2.23
CA SER A 43 7.44 -6.81 -0.88
C SER A 43 8.98 -6.72 -0.92
N ASP A 44 9.51 -5.90 -1.82
CA ASP A 44 10.95 -5.71 -2.03
C ASP A 44 11.34 -4.25 -1.79
N LYS A 45 11.94 -4.01 -0.62
CA LYS A 45 12.33 -2.67 -0.19
C LYS A 45 13.46 -2.05 -1.01
N SER A 46 14.19 -2.82 -1.83
CA SER A 46 15.24 -2.27 -2.70
C SER A 46 14.68 -1.18 -3.62
N HIS A 47 13.41 -1.34 -4.03
CA HIS A 47 12.70 -0.34 -4.83
C HIS A 47 12.45 0.97 -4.07
N CYS A 48 12.26 0.95 -2.74
CA CYS A 48 12.13 2.19 -1.96
C CYS A 48 13.39 3.06 -2.04
N TYR A 49 14.58 2.45 -2.06
CA TYR A 49 15.85 3.18 -2.19
C TYR A 49 16.05 3.82 -3.58
N SER A 50 15.28 3.39 -4.57
CA SER A 50 15.28 3.98 -5.92
C SER A 50 14.32 5.18 -6.05
N ILE A 51 13.57 5.52 -5.01
CA ILE A 51 12.69 6.69 -4.96
C ILE A 51 13.55 7.94 -4.69
N GLN A 52 13.43 8.96 -5.54
CA GLN A 52 14.20 10.19 -5.45
C GLN A 52 13.65 11.15 -4.40
N GLY A 53 12.32 11.26 -4.27
CA GLY A 53 11.69 12.07 -3.23
C GLY A 53 11.93 11.49 -1.83
N GLU A 54 12.69 12.18 -0.99
CA GLU A 54 13.05 11.70 0.37
C GLU A 54 11.82 11.37 1.24
N ASP A 55 10.78 12.19 1.21
CA ASP A 55 9.55 11.94 1.99
C ASP A 55 8.82 10.67 1.49
N ALA A 56 8.72 10.49 0.17
CA ALA A 56 8.12 9.30 -0.43
C ALA A 56 8.96 8.03 -0.18
N LYS A 57 10.29 8.15 -0.22
CA LYS A 57 11.23 7.08 0.12
C LYS A 57 11.08 6.68 1.59
N ASN A 58 11.06 7.65 2.51
CA ASN A 58 10.85 7.38 3.93
C ASN A 58 9.49 6.76 4.21
N PHE A 59 8.43 7.22 3.55
CA PHE A 59 7.11 6.60 3.64
C PHE A 59 7.13 5.13 3.19
N CYS A 60 7.74 4.85 2.02
CA CYS A 60 7.91 3.50 1.50
C CYS A 60 8.68 2.59 2.47
N LEU A 61 9.82 3.07 2.99
CA LEU A 61 10.63 2.33 3.96
C LEU A 61 9.88 2.08 5.27
N ALA A 62 9.11 3.06 5.75
CA ALA A 62 8.25 2.89 6.92
C ALA A 62 7.30 1.71 6.76
N GLN A 63 6.63 1.61 5.61
CA GLN A 63 5.72 0.51 5.31
C GLN A 63 6.43 -0.85 5.17
N GLN A 64 7.54 -0.89 4.42
CA GLN A 64 8.24 -2.16 4.14
C GLN A 64 8.91 -2.75 5.39
N ASP A 65 9.52 -1.89 6.23
CA ASP A 65 10.20 -2.33 7.44
C ASP A 65 9.28 -2.28 8.69
N ASN A 66 8.02 -1.83 8.53
CA ASN A 66 7.08 -1.57 9.63
C ASN A 66 7.71 -0.72 10.76
N ASN A 67 8.48 0.31 10.38
CA ASN A 67 9.27 1.11 11.31
C ASN A 67 8.90 2.59 11.24
N LYS A 68 8.26 3.09 12.30
CA LYS A 68 7.81 4.47 12.41
C LYS A 68 8.93 5.51 12.50
N SER A 69 10.18 5.12 12.78
CA SER A 69 11.29 6.07 12.79
C SER A 69 11.40 6.81 11.44
N TYR A 70 11.11 6.11 10.34
CA TYR A 70 11.08 6.71 9.01
C TYR A 70 9.96 7.74 8.85
N CYS A 71 8.77 7.52 9.44
CA CYS A 71 7.70 8.52 9.44
C CYS A 71 8.14 9.83 10.10
N TYR A 72 8.96 9.78 11.16
CA TYR A 72 9.46 11.00 11.81
C TYR A 72 10.51 11.75 10.98
N SER A 73 11.13 11.11 9.99
CA SER A 73 12.05 11.73 9.03
C SER A 73 11.33 12.43 7.86
N ILE A 74 10.03 12.21 7.69
CA ILE A 74 9.20 12.89 6.68
C ILE A 74 9.04 14.37 7.07
N ARG A 75 9.34 15.26 6.13
CA ARG A 75 9.29 16.72 6.33
C ARG A 75 7.90 17.29 6.09
N GLU A 76 7.22 16.83 5.05
CA GLU A 76 5.84 17.22 4.78
C GLU A 76 4.91 16.68 5.88
N GLN A 77 4.15 17.58 6.51
CA GLN A 77 3.45 17.29 7.75
C GLN A 77 2.24 16.37 7.54
N ASP A 78 1.53 16.51 6.43
CA ASP A 78 0.38 15.67 6.12
C ASP A 78 0.86 14.24 5.81
N ALA A 79 1.89 14.06 5.00
CA ALA A 79 2.52 12.79 4.69
C ALA A 79 3.07 12.09 5.94
N LYS A 80 3.69 12.85 6.85
CA LYS A 80 4.13 12.35 8.16
C LYS A 80 2.95 11.82 8.98
N ASN A 81 1.87 12.59 9.08
CA ASN A 81 0.68 12.18 9.82
C ASN A 81 -0.02 10.98 9.18
N MET A 82 -0.09 10.91 7.85
CA MET A 82 -0.59 9.74 7.13
C MET A 82 0.24 8.48 7.42
N CYS A 83 1.58 8.60 7.41
CA CYS A 83 2.49 7.50 7.72
C CYS A 83 2.27 6.98 9.15
N LEU A 84 2.20 7.89 10.13
CA LEU A 84 1.95 7.54 11.53
C LEU A 84 0.55 6.92 11.71
N ALA A 85 -0.47 7.45 11.05
CA ALA A 85 -1.82 6.90 11.08
C ALA A 85 -1.85 5.43 10.61
N GLU A 86 -1.11 5.13 9.54
CA GLU A 86 -1.05 3.78 8.96
C GLU A 86 -0.33 2.79 9.87
N LEU A 87 0.88 3.13 10.35
CA LEU A 87 1.71 2.22 11.14
C LEU A 87 1.21 2.05 12.58
N ASP A 88 0.77 3.12 13.24
CA ASP A 88 0.22 3.02 14.60
C ASP A 88 -1.27 2.60 14.60
N ASN A 89 -1.87 2.46 13.42
CA ASN A 89 -3.30 2.20 13.22
C ASN A 89 -4.19 3.15 14.05
N ASN A 90 -3.77 4.41 14.19
CA ASN A 90 -4.42 5.40 15.04
C ASN A 90 -4.98 6.56 14.20
N LYS A 91 -6.30 6.68 14.19
CA LYS A 91 -6.99 7.73 13.42
C LYS A 91 -6.78 9.15 13.96
N SER A 92 -6.26 9.32 15.18
CA SER A 92 -6.00 10.66 15.74
C SER A 92 -5.07 11.46 14.82
N TYR A 93 -4.10 10.79 14.19
CA TYR A 93 -3.19 11.40 13.23
C TYR A 93 -3.92 11.91 11.98
N CYS A 94 -4.99 11.22 11.52
CA CYS A 94 -5.78 11.67 10.38
C CYS A 94 -6.41 13.05 10.61
N TYR A 95 -6.81 13.39 11.84
CA TYR A 95 -7.36 14.73 12.15
C TYR A 95 -6.32 15.85 12.07
N SER A 96 -5.03 15.51 12.09
CA SER A 96 -3.93 16.46 11.93
C SER A 96 -3.53 16.67 10.46
N VAL A 97 -4.16 15.96 9.51
CA VAL A 97 -3.97 16.14 8.08
C VAL A 97 -4.79 17.34 7.60
N ARG A 98 -4.13 18.29 6.93
CA ARG A 98 -4.74 19.55 6.49
C ARG A 98 -5.55 19.38 5.22
N ASP A 99 -5.03 18.64 4.25
CA ASP A 99 -5.78 18.31 3.04
C ASP A 99 -7.03 17.48 3.36
N ASP A 100 -8.21 18.00 3.01
CA ASP A 100 -9.49 17.39 3.38
C ASP A 100 -9.71 16.03 2.70
N ASP A 101 -9.27 15.89 1.45
CA ASP A 101 -9.42 14.64 0.69
C ASP A 101 -8.54 13.54 1.28
N SER A 102 -7.27 13.86 1.56
CA SER A 102 -6.32 12.95 2.21
C SER A 102 -6.75 12.56 3.62
N LYS A 103 -7.25 13.51 4.41
CA LYS A 103 -7.83 13.27 5.74
C LYS A 103 -9.02 12.34 5.68
N ASN A 104 -9.96 12.57 4.76
CA ASN A 104 -11.12 11.69 4.58
C ASN A 104 -10.71 10.29 4.11
N MET A 105 -9.73 10.18 3.20
CA MET A 105 -9.16 8.90 2.80
C MET A 105 -8.53 8.15 3.99
N CYS A 106 -7.76 8.85 4.82
CA CYS A 106 -7.17 8.31 6.05
C CYS A 106 -8.23 7.77 7.01
N LEU A 107 -9.24 8.59 7.33
CA LEU A 107 -10.35 8.23 8.22
C LEU A 107 -11.12 7.03 7.66
N ALA A 108 -11.41 7.02 6.35
CA ALA A 108 -12.09 5.90 5.70
C ALA A 108 -11.35 4.57 5.90
N GLN A 109 -10.03 4.58 5.73
CA GLN A 109 -9.21 3.39 5.88
C GLN A 109 -9.09 2.92 7.33
N ARG A 110 -8.90 3.86 8.28
CA ARG A 110 -8.72 3.52 9.70
C ARG A 110 -10.01 3.07 10.38
N ASP A 111 -11.12 3.75 10.09
CA ASP A 111 -12.43 3.40 10.65
C ASP A 111 -13.17 2.35 9.82
N ARG A 112 -12.61 1.92 8.67
CA ARG A 112 -13.28 1.03 7.69
C ARG A 112 -14.68 1.54 7.31
N ASN A 113 -14.83 2.85 7.22
CA ASN A 113 -16.12 3.49 6.98
C ASN A 113 -16.13 4.21 5.63
N ARG A 114 -16.92 3.66 4.71
CA ARG A 114 -17.10 4.19 3.35
C ARG A 114 -17.73 5.57 3.32
N SER A 115 -18.42 6.02 4.37
CA SER A 115 -19.06 7.34 4.41
C SER A 115 -18.05 8.46 4.15
N TYR A 116 -16.83 8.33 4.70
CA TYR A 116 -15.76 9.30 4.49
C TYR A 116 -15.32 9.40 3.03
N CYS A 117 -15.34 8.31 2.27
CA CYS A 117 -15.02 8.34 0.83
C CYS A 117 -15.98 9.24 0.04
N TYR A 118 -17.23 9.40 0.47
CA TYR A 118 -18.19 10.27 -0.20
C TYR A 118 -17.89 11.76 -0.04
N SER A 119 -17.13 12.12 1.00
CA SER A 119 -16.67 13.49 1.27
C SER A 119 -15.42 13.89 0.47
N ILE A 120 -14.77 12.94 -0.20
CA ILE A 120 -13.61 13.21 -1.06
C ILE A 120 -14.09 13.91 -2.34
N ARG A 121 -13.46 15.05 -2.67
CA ARG A 121 -13.81 15.90 -3.82
C ARG A 121 -13.16 15.40 -5.10
N SER A 122 -11.90 14.98 -5.05
CA SER A 122 -11.21 14.35 -6.18
C SER A 122 -11.91 13.06 -6.60
N GLN A 123 -12.40 13.00 -7.84
CA GLN A 123 -13.14 11.84 -8.33
C GLN A 123 -12.30 10.57 -8.36
N ASP A 124 -11.03 10.69 -8.77
CA ASP A 124 -10.10 9.57 -8.82
C ASP A 124 -9.80 9.03 -7.42
N MET A 125 -9.53 9.93 -6.46
CA MET A 125 -9.25 9.54 -5.08
C MET A 125 -10.49 8.96 -4.39
N LYS A 126 -11.68 9.50 -4.66
CA LYS A 126 -12.96 8.94 -4.21
C LYS A 126 -13.15 7.52 -4.71
N ASN A 127 -12.95 7.28 -6.00
CA ASN A 127 -13.06 5.96 -6.61
C ASN A 127 -12.03 4.98 -6.01
N GLN A 128 -10.80 5.44 -5.79
CA GLN A 128 -9.75 4.68 -5.12
C GLN A 128 -10.17 4.29 -3.69
N CYS A 129 -10.68 5.25 -2.91
CA CYS A 129 -11.17 5.03 -1.54
C CYS A 129 -12.30 3.99 -1.51
N LEU A 130 -13.29 4.14 -2.38
CA LEU A 130 -14.42 3.21 -2.51
C LEU A 130 -13.98 1.82 -3.01
N GLY A 131 -12.86 1.69 -3.71
CA GLY A 131 -12.30 0.39 -4.06
C GLY A 131 -11.53 -0.28 -2.91
N ALA A 132 -10.86 0.53 -2.08
CA ALA A 132 -9.98 0.07 -1.00
C ALA A 132 -10.71 -0.26 0.31
N VAL A 133 -11.76 0.49 0.64
CA VAL A 133 -12.54 0.32 1.88
C VAL A 133 -13.76 -0.54 1.60
N ARG A 134 -13.77 -1.78 2.07
CA ARG A 134 -14.90 -2.71 1.95
C ARG A 134 -15.85 -2.59 3.13
#